data_AF-W1XYS3-F1
#
_entry.id   AF-W1XYS3-F1
#
_cell.length_a   1.000
_cell.length_b   1.000
_cell.length_c   1.000
_cell.angle_alpha   90.00
_cell.angle_beta   90.00
_cell.angle_gamma   90.00
#
_symmetry.space_group_name_H-M   'P 1'
#
loop_
_entity.id
_entity.type
_entity.pdbx_description
1 polymer ?
#
loop_
_entity_poly.entity_id
_entity_poly.type
_entity_poly.pdbx_seq_one_letter_code
_entity_poly.pdbx_strand_id
1 'polypeptide(L)'
;MGINQKTLPGILLCAILAIPCWLLGQQFHLVGSPIFAIILGIIIGSIFTSWKREKTGAGIGFTSKKILQWAVILLGFGLNITQILHVGWISLPVIISTIATSLIVSYVIYRLT
;
A
#
# COMPACT_ATOMS: atom_id res chain seq x y z
N MET A 1 -9.02 7.82 -20.78
CA MET A 1 -9.48 6.51 -20.26
C MET A 1 -9.85 6.70 -18.79
N GLY A 2 -11.06 7.23 -18.58
CA GLY A 2 -11.49 7.84 -17.33
C GLY A 2 -12.25 6.89 -16.42
N ILE A 3 -12.47 7.39 -15.20
CA ILE A 3 -13.29 6.82 -14.14
C ILE A 3 -14.62 6.37 -14.76
N ASN A 4 -14.84 5.07 -14.88
CA ASN A 4 -16.08 4.50 -15.40
C ASN A 4 -17.02 4.14 -14.25
N GLN A 5 -18.31 3.98 -14.53
CA GLN A 5 -19.31 3.54 -13.54
C GLN A 5 -18.94 2.20 -12.85
N LYS A 6 -18.06 1.40 -13.47
CA LYS A 6 -17.51 0.16 -12.89
C LYS A 6 -16.37 0.38 -11.88
N THR A 7 -15.60 1.47 -11.98
CA THR A 7 -14.49 1.77 -11.04
C THR A 7 -14.95 2.54 -9.80
N LEU A 8 -16.05 3.28 -9.92
CA LEU A 8 -16.65 4.05 -8.82
C LEU A 8 -16.94 3.22 -7.55
N PRO A 9 -17.59 2.03 -7.64
CA PRO A 9 -17.90 1.25 -6.44
C PRO A 9 -16.65 0.72 -5.72
N GLY A 10 -15.56 0.43 -6.44
CA GLY A 10 -14.30 -0.02 -5.83
C GLY A 10 -13.52 1.10 -5.14
N ILE A 11 -13.53 2.31 -5.71
CA ILE A 11 -12.94 3.49 -5.08
C ILE A 11 -13.74 3.86 -3.82
N LEU A 12 -15.07 3.83 -3.89
CA LEU A 12 -15.95 4.12 -2.75
C LEU A 12 -15.74 3.11 -1.61
N LEU A 13 -15.62 1.82 -1.94
CA LEU A 13 -15.26 0.78 -0.97
C LEU A 13 -13.90 1.06 -0.32
N CYS A 14 -12.86 1.34 -1.11
CA CYS A 14 -11.55 1.69 -0.56
C CYS A 14 -11.62 2.94 0.34
N ALA A 15 -12.40 3.96 -0.02
CA ALA A 15 -12.57 5.17 0.78
C ALA A 15 -13.29 4.89 2.11
N ILE A 16 -14.41 4.14 2.07
CA ILE A 16 -15.16 3.74 3.26
C ILE A 16 -14.30 2.87 4.19
N LEU A 17 -13.40 2.05 3.65
CA LEU A 17 -12.47 1.25 4.44
C LEU A 17 -11.29 2.07 4.98
N ALA A 18 -10.82 3.07 4.23
CA ALA A 18 -9.71 3.91 4.65
C ALA A 18 -10.05 4.77 5.87
N ILE A 19 -11.28 5.27 5.97
CA ILE A 19 -11.74 6.13 7.08
C ILE A 19 -11.59 5.46 8.47
N PRO A 20 -12.19 4.28 8.73
CA PRO A 20 -12.05 3.61 10.03
C PRO A 20 -10.61 3.14 10.27
N CYS A 21 -9.89 2.71 9.23
CA CYS A 21 -8.48 2.32 9.35
C CYS A 21 -7.57 3.49 9.75
N TRP A 22 -7.82 4.68 9.19
CA TRP A 22 -7.09 5.89 9.56
C TRP A 22 -7.34 6.20 11.03
N LEU A 23 -8.61 6.21 11.43
CA LEU A 23 -9.01 6.58 12.79
C LEU A 23 -8.46 5.61 13.85
N LEU A 24 -8.47 4.31 13.55
CA LEU A 24 -7.88 3.27 14.40
C LEU A 24 -6.35 3.30 14.40
N GLY A 25 -5.73 3.56 13.24
CA GLY A 25 -4.27 3.69 13.13
C GLY A 25 -3.69 4.87 13.91
N GLN A 26 -4.48 5.93 14.12
CA GLN A 26 -4.06 7.09 14.91
C GLN A 26 -4.05 6.81 16.42
N GLN A 27 -4.90 5.88 16.90
CA GLN A 27 -4.93 5.47 18.31
C GLN A 27 -3.74 4.57 18.66
N PHE A 28 -3.30 3.71 17.72
CA PHE A 28 -2.18 2.79 17.90
C PHE A 28 -0.95 3.22 17.08
N HIS A 29 -0.22 4.22 17.59
CA HIS A 29 0.99 4.78 16.94
C HIS A 29 2.10 3.75 16.67
N LEU A 30 2.19 2.66 17.43
CA LEU A 30 3.21 1.63 17.22
C LEU A 30 2.95 0.77 15.98
N VAL A 31 1.69 0.65 15.54
CA VAL A 31 1.27 -0.33 14.53
C VAL A 31 0.98 0.36 13.19
N GLY A 32 0.64 1.65 13.19
CA GLY A 32 0.47 2.43 11.96
C GLY A 32 -0.77 2.05 11.15
N SER A 33 -1.36 3.04 10.48
CA SER A 33 -2.56 2.89 9.65
C SER A 33 -2.49 1.80 8.57
N PRO A 34 -1.33 1.52 7.92
CA PRO A 34 -1.25 0.48 6.88
C PRO A 34 -1.56 -0.93 7.38
N ILE A 35 -1.17 -1.27 8.60
CA ILE A 35 -1.33 -2.64 9.13
C ILE A 35 -2.81 -2.93 9.40
N PHE A 36 -3.53 -1.97 10.00
CA PHE A 36 -4.98 -2.06 10.15
C PHE A 36 -5.69 -2.14 8.80
N ALA A 37 -5.26 -1.34 7.82
CA ALA A 37 -5.80 -1.39 6.46
C ALA A 37 -5.60 -2.75 5.79
N ILE A 38 -4.45 -3.40 5.99
CA ILE A 38 -4.18 -4.74 5.47
C ILE A 38 -5.08 -5.78 6.14
N ILE A 39 -5.18 -5.76 7.48
CA ILE A 39 -6.02 -6.73 8.23
C ILE A 39 -7.49 -6.60 7.83
N LEU A 40 -8.04 -5.38 7.83
CA LEU A 40 -9.40 -5.14 7.38
C LEU A 40 -9.59 -5.52 5.91
N GLY A 41 -8.63 -5.16 5.05
CA GLY A 41 -8.64 -5.53 3.64
C GLY A 41 -8.71 -7.04 3.41
N ILE A 42 -7.99 -7.83 4.22
CA ILE A 42 -8.03 -9.30 4.19
C ILE A 42 -9.39 -9.82 4.67
N ILE A 43 -9.92 -9.32 5.79
CA ILE A 43 -11.23 -9.74 6.35
C ILE A 43 -12.35 -9.47 5.33
N ILE A 44 -12.41 -8.26 4.80
CA ILE A 44 -13.41 -7.88 3.81
C ILE A 44 -13.21 -8.60 2.49
N GLY A 45 -11.95 -8.81 2.07
CA GLY A 45 -11.60 -9.59 0.90
C GLY A 45 -11.98 -11.07 1.01
N SER A 46 -12.04 -11.62 2.23
CA SER A 46 -12.49 -12.98 2.51
C SER A 46 -14.02 -13.11 2.59
N ILE A 47 -14.72 -12.07 3.05
CA ILE A 47 -16.19 -12.04 3.13
C ILE A 47 -16.83 -11.72 1.77
N PHE A 48 -16.18 -10.89 0.95
CA PHE A 48 -16.62 -10.59 -0.42
C PHE A 48 -16.12 -11.66 -1.40
N THR A 49 -16.82 -12.79 -1.44
CA THR A 49 -16.68 -13.88 -2.42
C THR A 49 -16.50 -13.41 -3.87
N SER A 50 -15.65 -14.13 -4.62
CA SER A 50 -15.12 -13.89 -5.97
C SER A 50 -16.01 -13.23 -7.03
N TRP A 51 -17.33 -13.32 -6.94
CA TRP A 51 -18.28 -12.77 -7.92
C TRP A 51 -18.37 -11.24 -7.90
N LYS A 52 -18.29 -10.58 -6.73
CA LYS A 52 -18.22 -9.11 -6.66
C LYS A 52 -16.82 -8.57 -6.96
N ARG A 53 -15.79 -9.41 -6.80
CA ARG A 53 -14.38 -9.06 -7.00
C ARG A 53 -14.07 -8.68 -8.46
N GLU A 54 -14.81 -9.22 -9.41
CA GLU A 54 -14.68 -8.86 -10.84
C GLU A 54 -15.16 -7.40 -11.11
N LYS A 55 -16.21 -6.94 -10.43
CA LYS A 55 -16.69 -5.54 -10.54
C LYS A 55 -15.86 -4.57 -9.70
N THR A 56 -15.41 -4.97 -8.52
CA THR A 56 -14.66 -4.11 -7.60
C THR A 56 -13.16 -4.05 -7.91
N GLY A 57 -12.62 -5.09 -8.55
CA GLY A 57 -11.19 -5.24 -8.85
C GLY A 57 -10.65 -4.14 -9.77
N ALA A 58 -11.46 -3.66 -10.72
CA ALA A 58 -11.09 -2.52 -11.56
C ALA A 58 -10.89 -1.23 -10.75
N GLY A 59 -11.71 -1.00 -9.71
CA GLY A 59 -11.58 0.15 -8.82
C GLY A 59 -10.38 0.03 -7.87
N ILE A 60 -10.15 -1.14 -7.29
CA ILE A 60 -8.99 -1.41 -6.41
C ILE A 60 -7.68 -1.24 -7.20
N GLY A 61 -7.61 -1.81 -8.41
CA GLY A 61 -6.44 -1.68 -9.28
C GLY A 61 -6.18 -0.24 -9.72
N PHE A 62 -7.24 0.55 -9.95
CA PHE A 62 -7.12 1.98 -10.21
C PHE A 62 -6.54 2.72 -9.01
N THR A 63 -7.02 2.44 -7.80
CA THR A 63 -6.52 3.07 -6.57
C THR A 63 -5.04 2.73 -6.33
N SER A 64 -4.66 1.46 -6.40
CA SER A 64 -3.28 1.04 -6.13
C SER A 64 -2.27 1.50 -7.17
N LYS A 65 -2.69 1.79 -8.40
CA LYS A 65 -1.78 2.28 -9.46
C LYS A 65 -1.85 3.79 -9.62
N LYS A 66 -3.03 4.34 -9.94
CA LYS A 66 -3.20 5.76 -10.28
C LYS A 66 -3.22 6.63 -9.04
N ILE A 67 -4.09 6.36 -8.07
CA ILE A 67 -4.19 7.18 -6.86
C ILE A 67 -2.90 7.12 -6.06
N LEU A 68 -2.31 5.93 -5.91
CA LEU A 68 -1.01 5.79 -5.26
C LEU A 68 0.09 6.58 -5.98
N GLN A 69 0.15 6.53 -7.32
CA GLN A 69 1.12 7.30 -8.09
C GLN A 69 0.91 8.81 -7.93
N TRP A 70 -0.32 9.31 -7.99
CA TRP A 70 -0.62 10.73 -7.75
C TRP A 70 -0.24 11.16 -6.32
N ALA A 71 -0.50 10.31 -5.32
CA ALA A 71 -0.10 10.56 -3.94
C ALA A 71 1.43 10.68 -3.80
N VAL A 72 2.19 9.79 -4.45
CA VAL A 72 3.66 9.85 -4.46
C VAL A 72 4.17 11.08 -5.19
N ILE A 73 3.56 11.47 -6.32
CA ILE A 73 3.93 12.68 -7.06
C ILE A 73 3.71 13.94 -6.20
N LEU A 74 2.54 14.06 -5.57
CA LEU A 74 2.22 15.17 -4.67
C LEU A 74 3.13 15.19 -3.44
N LEU A 75 3.45 14.02 -2.88
CA LEU A 75 4.42 13.89 -1.79
C LEU A 75 5.81 14.39 -2.23
N GLY A 76 6.24 14.04 -3.45
CA GLY A 76 7.49 14.52 -4.03
C GLY A 76 7.53 16.04 -4.20
N PHE A 77 6.43 16.67 -4.64
CA PHE A 77 6.33 18.13 -4.70
C PHE A 77 6.33 18.82 -3.32
N GLY A 78 5.88 18.12 -2.27
CA GLY A 78 5.89 18.63 -0.90
C GLY A 78 7.27 18.58 -0.22
N LEU A 79 8.27 17.94 -0.84
CA LEU A 79 9.60 17.78 -0.27
C LEU A 79 10.64 18.65 -1.01
N ASN A 80 11.56 19.25 -0.27
CA ASN A 80 12.69 19.99 -0.86
C ASN A 80 13.67 19.03 -1.54
N ILE A 81 14.25 19.43 -2.69
CA ILE A 81 15.23 18.62 -3.45
C ILE A 81 16.39 18.16 -2.56
N THR A 82 16.88 19.04 -1.67
CA THR A 82 17.95 18.73 -0.71
C THR A 82 17.53 17.68 0.32
N GLN A 83 16.29 17.73 0.79
CA GLN A 83 15.73 16.74 1.72
C GLN A 83 15.52 15.40 1.03
N ILE A 84 15.04 15.40 -0.21
CA ILE A 84 14.91 14.19 -1.03
C ILE A 84 16.28 13.53 -1.25
N LEU A 85 17.32 14.31 -1.55
CA LEU A 85 18.68 13.81 -1.66
C LEU A 85 19.17 13.22 -0.34
N HIS A 86 19.04 13.93 0.78
CA HIS A 86 19.53 13.45 2.07
C HIS A 86 18.82 12.14 2.49
N VAL A 87 17.49 12.11 2.45
CA VAL A 87 16.70 10.91 2.80
C VAL A 87 16.94 9.79 1.77
N GLY A 88 17.07 10.14 0.50
CA GLY A 88 17.42 9.22 -0.58
C GLY A 88 18.75 8.50 -0.30
N TRP A 89 19.81 9.26 0.02
CA TRP A 89 21.13 8.73 0.32
C TRP A 89 21.17 7.86 1.59
N ILE A 90 20.36 8.15 2.59
CA ILE A 90 20.24 7.33 3.80
C ILE A 90 19.41 6.08 3.54
N SER A 91 18.32 6.19 2.78
CA SER A 91 17.41 5.07 2.51
C SER A 91 18.01 4.05 1.55
N LEU A 92 18.82 4.46 0.57
CA LEU A 92 19.44 3.58 -0.41
C LEU A 92 20.27 2.44 0.22
N PRO A 93 21.26 2.69 1.10
CA PRO A 93 22.04 1.64 1.75
C PRO A 93 21.19 0.78 2.68
N VAL A 94 20.18 1.36 3.35
CA VAL A 94 19.24 0.60 4.18
C VAL A 94 18.45 -0.39 3.32
N ILE A 95 17.87 0.07 2.21
CA ILE A 95 17.12 -0.78 1.27
C ILE A 95 18.01 -1.89 0.71
N ILE A 96 19.23 -1.56 0.28
CA ILE A 96 20.19 -2.57 -0.21
C ILE A 96 20.49 -3.61 0.88
N SER A 97 20.80 -3.17 2.09
CA SER A 97 21.12 -4.06 3.21
C SER A 97 19.94 -4.97 3.56
N THR A 98 18.72 -4.43 3.62
CA THR A 98 17.52 -5.22 3.95
C THR A 98 17.19 -6.22 2.85
N ILE A 99 17.23 -5.83 1.58
CA ILE A 99 16.97 -6.75 0.45
C ILE A 99 18.05 -7.84 0.38
N ALA A 100 19.33 -7.47 0.51
CA ALA A 100 20.43 -8.43 0.52
C ALA A 100 20.29 -9.42 1.68
N THR A 101 20.01 -8.94 2.89
CA THR A 101 19.78 -9.79 4.06
C THR A 101 18.59 -10.72 3.84
N SER A 102 17.47 -10.21 3.34
CA SER A 102 16.28 -11.01 3.03
C SER A 102 16.57 -12.10 2.00
N LEU A 103 17.35 -11.80 0.96
CA LEU A 103 17.74 -12.77 -0.07
C LEU A 103 18.71 -13.82 0.46
N ILE A 104 19.73 -13.41 1.21
CA ILE A 104 20.72 -14.34 1.81
C ILE A 104 20.02 -15.29 2.78
N VAL A 105 19.18 -14.76 3.69
CA VAL A 105 18.43 -15.58 4.65
C VAL A 105 17.50 -16.55 3.93
N SER A 106 16.73 -16.07 2.93
CA SER A 106 15.84 -16.94 2.16
C SER A 106 16.61 -18.02 1.40
N TYR A 107 17.78 -17.71 0.84
CA TYR A 107 18.63 -18.66 0.12
C TYR A 107 19.25 -19.70 1.07
N VAL A 108 19.72 -19.29 2.23
CA VAL A 108 20.28 -20.18 3.26
C VAL A 108 19.22 -21.17 3.74
N ILE A 109 18.00 -20.69 4.03
CA ILE A 109 16.88 -21.55 4.45
C ILE A 109 16.51 -22.54 3.33
N TYR A 110 16.43 -22.08 2.08
CA TYR A 110 16.16 -22.94 0.93
C TYR A 110 17.24 -24.01 0.72
N ARG A 111 18.51 -23.69 0.98
CA ARG A 111 19.62 -24.64 0.83
C ARG A 111 19.70 -25.67 1.97
N LEU A 112 19.20 -25.32 3.17
CA LEU A 112 19.15 -26.21 4.32
C LEU A 112 17.90 -27.11 4.35
N THR A 113 16.86 -26.76 3.61
CA THR A 113 15.61 -27.54 3.46
C THR A 113 15.73 -28.50 2.28
#